data_AF-A0A1W6AHK3-F1
#
_entry.id   AF-A0A1W6AHK3-F1
#
_cell.length_a   1.000
_cell.length_b   1.000
_cell.length_c   1.000
_cell.angle_alpha   90.00
_cell.angle_beta   90.00
_cell.angle_gamma   90.00
#
_symmetry.space_group_name_H-M   'P 1'
#
loop_
_entity.id
_entity.type
_entity.pdbx_description
1 polymer ?
#
loop_
_entity_poly.entity_id
_entity_poly.type
_entity_poly.pdbx_seq_one_letter_code
_entity_poly.pdbx_strand_id
1 'polypeptide(L)'
;MQYEEMLKELAVGEIYTEKQISNLLCNNRKDLTILCDSVTKFGESETERFKVMGKYEIYVHSNQGYSYHAPSKKTLVYIIEKI
;
A
#
# COMPACT_ATOMS: atom_id res chain seq x y z
N MET A 1 -6.44 23.83 14.18
CA MET A 1 -6.47 22.53 13.49
C MET A 1 -5.36 22.57 12.45
N GLN A 2 -4.23 21.94 12.76
CA GLN A 2 -3.12 21.85 11.81
C GLN A 2 -3.53 20.79 10.80
N TYR A 3 -3.73 21.18 9.54
CA TYR A 3 -3.99 20.24 8.46
C TYR A 3 -2.67 19.47 8.27
N GLU A 4 -2.55 18.29 8.88
CA GLU A 4 -1.50 17.36 8.48
C GLU A 4 -1.73 17.08 6.99
N GLU A 5 -0.73 17.42 6.16
CA GLU A 5 -0.79 17.13 4.73
C GLU A 5 -1.05 15.63 4.56
N MET A 6 -2.23 15.30 4.03
CA MET A 6 -2.62 13.91 3.83
C MET A 6 -1.61 13.23 2.90
N LEU A 7 -1.00 12.15 3.38
CA LEU A 7 -0.07 11.34 2.60
C LEU A 7 -0.77 10.83 1.34
N LYS A 8 -0.31 11.30 0.17
CA LYS A 8 -0.93 10.96 -1.14
C LYS A 8 -0.30 9.72 -1.79
N GLU A 9 0.94 9.42 -1.43
CA GLU A 9 1.79 8.46 -2.13
C GLU A 9 2.97 8.05 -1.24
N LEU A 10 3.46 6.81 -1.42
CA LEU A 10 4.68 6.32 -0.80
C LEU A 10 5.88 6.48 -1.74
N ALA A 11 7.04 6.84 -1.20
CA ALA A 11 8.28 6.95 -1.94
C ALA A 11 9.22 5.77 -1.65
N VAL A 12 9.87 5.24 -2.69
CA VAL A 12 10.84 4.13 -2.56
C VAL A 12 12.02 4.59 -1.70
N GLY A 13 12.42 3.76 -0.74
CA GLY A 13 13.51 4.03 0.20
C GLY A 13 13.06 4.68 1.51
N GLU A 14 11.89 5.33 1.51
CA GLU A 14 11.33 5.98 2.70
C GLU A 14 10.68 4.98 3.66
N ILE A 15 10.56 5.40 4.91
CA ILE A 15 9.97 4.62 6.01
C ILE A 15 8.69 5.30 6.47
N TYR A 16 7.62 4.51 6.58
CA TYR A 16 6.31 4.98 7.04
C TYR A 16 5.84 4.17 8.23
N THR A 17 5.06 4.81 9.11
CA THR A 17 4.37 4.10 10.18
C THR A 17 3.17 3.33 9.65
N GLU A 18 2.74 2.32 10.39
CA GLU A 18 1.51 1.58 10.11
C GLU A 18 0.30 2.51 9.94
N LYS A 19 0.15 3.48 10.84
CA LYS A 19 -0.89 4.52 10.77
C LYS A 19 -0.83 5.36 9.49
N GLN A 20 0.36 5.76 9.03
CA GLN A 20 0.50 6.52 7.78
C GLN A 20 0.04 5.69 6.57
N ILE A 21 0.38 4.41 6.55
CA ILE A 21 -0.01 3.48 5.47
C ILE A 21 -1.52 3.22 5.52
N SER A 22 -2.07 2.98 6.71
CA SER A 22 -3.51 2.83 6.91
C SER A 22 -4.29 4.07 6.44
N ASN A 23 -3.81 5.27 6.81
CA ASN A 23 -4.39 6.52 6.37
C ASN A 23 -4.32 6.71 4.85
N LEU A 24 -3.21 6.33 4.21
CA LEU A 24 -3.10 6.34 2.75
C LEU A 24 -4.15 5.43 2.12
N LEU A 25 -4.31 4.20 2.61
CA LEU A 25 -5.28 3.23 2.09
C LEU A 25 -6.73 3.72 2.23
N CYS A 26 -7.07 4.33 3.37
CA CYS A 26 -8.42 4.83 3.62
C CYS A 26 -8.79 6.08 2.79
N ASN A 27 -7.79 6.89 2.42
CA ASN A 27 -8.04 8.20 1.84
C ASN A 27 -7.68 8.32 0.36
N ASN A 28 -6.96 7.36 -0.21
CA ASN A 28 -6.58 7.40 -1.61
C ASN A 28 -7.74 6.96 -2.51
N ARG A 29 -8.07 7.76 -3.51
CA ARG A 29 -9.10 7.43 -4.52
C ARG A 29 -8.58 6.57 -5.66
N LYS A 30 -7.27 6.28 -5.69
CA LYS A 30 -6.66 5.41 -6.69
C LYS A 30 -6.71 3.96 -6.24
N ASP A 31 -6.95 3.05 -7.18
CA ASP A 31 -6.76 1.63 -6.95
C ASP A 31 -5.27 1.38 -6.73
N LEU A 32 -4.92 1.09 -5.48
CA LEU A 32 -3.57 0.78 -5.06
C LEU A 32 -3.54 -0.56 -4.33
N THR A 33 -2.41 -1.24 -4.40
CA THR A 33 -2.18 -2.52 -3.72
C THR A 33 -0.86 -2.42 -2.97
N ILE A 34 -0.83 -2.94 -1.74
CA ILE A 34 0.39 -3.07 -0.95
C ILE A 34 0.68 -4.55 -0.78
N LEU A 35 1.89 -4.94 -1.14
CA LEU A 35 2.44 -6.27 -0.89
C LEU A 35 3.34 -6.17 0.33
N CYS A 36 2.99 -6.92 1.37
CA CYS A 36 3.73 -7.02 2.62
C CYS A 36 3.65 -8.46 3.11
N ASP A 37 4.76 -9.01 3.56
CA ASP A 37 4.87 -10.39 4.06
C ASP A 37 4.71 -10.50 5.59
N SER A 38 4.94 -9.39 6.31
CA SER A 38 5.08 -9.37 7.77
C SER A 38 3.77 -9.16 8.54
N VAL A 39 2.78 -8.49 7.94
CA VAL A 39 1.50 -8.17 8.61
C VAL A 39 0.31 -8.45 7.68
N THR A 40 -0.80 -8.87 8.27
CA THR A 40 -2.04 -9.15 7.54
C THR A 40 -2.96 -7.93 7.42
N LYS A 41 -2.71 -6.87 8.19
CA LYS A 41 -3.46 -5.61 8.18
C LYS A 41 -2.60 -4.46 8.71
N PHE A 42 -2.96 -3.23 8.34
CA PHE A 42 -2.40 -2.00 8.90
C PHE A 42 -3.45 -1.36 9.84
N GLY A 43 -3.08 -1.16 11.11
CA GLY A 43 -3.87 -0.45 12.12
C GLY A 43 -3.42 0.99 12.36
N GLU A 44 -3.91 1.57 13.46
CA GLU A 44 -3.56 2.93 13.90
C GLU A 44 -2.29 2.97 14.77
N SER A 45 -1.53 1.88 14.86
CA SER A 45 -0.31 1.89 15.66
C SER A 45 0.77 2.79 15.04
N GLU A 46 1.53 3.45 15.88
CA GLU A 46 2.73 4.20 15.48
C GLU A 46 4.03 3.45 15.80
N THR A 47 3.94 2.24 16.35
CA THR A 47 5.10 1.42 16.72
C THR A 47 5.71 0.71 15.53
N GLU A 48 4.86 0.17 14.67
CA GLU A 48 5.25 -0.62 13.50
C GLU A 48 5.65 0.30 12.35
N ARG A 49 6.79 -0.01 11.71
CA ARG A 49 7.37 0.79 10.64
C ARG A 49 7.72 -0.09 9.46
N PHE A 50 7.56 0.48 8.28
CA PHE A 50 7.74 -0.23 7.02
C PHE A 50 8.54 0.62 6.05
N LYS A 51 9.57 0.02 5.45
CA LYS A 51 10.34 0.62 4.39
C LYS A 51 9.74 0.25 3.04
N VAL A 52 9.63 1.23 2.15
CA VAL A 52 9.15 1.00 0.78
C VAL A 52 10.29 0.49 -0.07
N MET A 53 10.17 -0.75 -0.54
CA MET A 53 11.18 -1.43 -1.35
C MET A 53 10.94 -1.23 -2.84
N GLY A 54 9.69 -1.02 -3.26
CA GLY A 54 9.37 -0.80 -4.66
C GLY A 54 8.02 -0.13 -4.89
N LYS A 55 7.89 0.50 -6.06
CA LYS A 55 6.69 1.18 -6.55
C LYS A 55 6.54 0.87 -8.04
N TYR A 56 5.37 0.35 -8.42
CA TYR A 56 5.13 -0.14 -9.78
C TYR A 56 3.74 0.23 -10.26
N GLU A 57 3.59 0.51 -11.56
CA GLU A 57 2.29 0.65 -12.21
C GLU A 57 2.10 -0.49 -13.21
N ILE A 58 1.39 -1.54 -12.77
CA ILE A 58 1.40 -2.86 -13.42
C ILE A 58 0.01 -3.49 -13.48
N TYR A 59 -0.16 -4.49 -14.34
CA TYR A 59 -1.37 -5.30 -14.43
C TYR A 59 -1.35 -6.39 -13.34
N VAL A 60 -2.24 -6.29 -12.36
CA VAL A 60 -2.36 -7.28 -11.26
C VAL A 60 -3.35 -8.36 -11.68
N HIS A 61 -2.80 -9.49 -12.11
CA HIS A 61 -3.58 -10.68 -12.44
C HIS A 61 -4.05 -11.39 -11.16
N SER A 62 -5.29 -11.87 -11.13
CA SER A 62 -5.81 -12.62 -9.99
C SER A 62 -6.57 -13.87 -10.41
N ASN A 63 -6.62 -14.85 -9.50
CA ASN A 63 -7.45 -16.04 -9.60
C ASN A 63 -8.40 -16.04 -8.40
N GLN A 64 -9.71 -16.06 -8.67
CA GLN A 64 -10.74 -16.14 -7.64
C GLN A 64 -11.61 -17.37 -7.91
N GLY A 65 -11.58 -18.34 -7.00
CA GLY A 65 -12.42 -19.54 -7.11
C GLY A 65 -12.19 -20.36 -8.38
N TYR A 66 -10.93 -20.56 -8.79
CA TYR A 66 -10.52 -21.27 -10.01
C TYR A 66 -10.88 -20.56 -11.32
N SER A 67 -11.31 -19.31 -11.26
CA SER A 67 -11.53 -18.46 -12.43
C SER A 67 -10.40 -17.44 -12.56
N TYR A 68 -9.83 -17.33 -13.76
CA TYR A 68 -8.86 -16.30 -14.06
C TYR A 68 -9.56 -14.95 -14.29
N HIS A 69 -9.15 -13.94 -13.53
CA HIS A 69 -9.62 -12.57 -13.67
C HIS A 69 -8.53 -11.70 -14.28
N ALA A 70 -8.69 -11.43 -15.58
CA ALA A 70 -7.81 -10.53 -16.31
C ALA A 70 -8.00 -9.08 -15.82
N PRO A 71 -6.90 -8.34 -15.53
CA PRO A 71 -6.99 -6.94 -15.13
C PRO A 71 -7.40 -6.06 -16.32
N SER A 72 -8.30 -5.11 -16.10
CA SER A 72 -8.75 -4.15 -17.12
C SER A 72 -7.90 -2.87 -17.18
N LYS A 73 -7.12 -2.60 -16.14
CA LYS A 73 -6.24 -1.42 -16.03
C LYS A 73 -5.00 -1.75 -15.20
N LYS A 74 -4.00 -0.87 -15.27
CA LYS A 74 -2.86 -0.92 -14.36
C LYS A 74 -3.27 -0.45 -12.96
N THR A 75 -2.65 -1.07 -11.96
CA THR A 75 -2.81 -0.77 -10.54
C THR A 75 -1.47 -0.26 -10.01
N LEU A 76 -1.52 0.70 -9.08
CA LEU A 76 -0.34 1.16 -8.39
C LEU A 76 0.01 0.18 -7.27
N VAL A 77 1.15 -0.50 -7.37
CA VAL A 77 1.59 -1.53 -6.43
C VAL A 77 2.81 -1.05 -5.66
N TYR A 78 2.74 -1.10 -4.33
CA TYR A 78 3.89 -0.90 -3.44
C TYR A 78 4.33 -2.23 -2.85
N ILE A 79 5.64 -2.42 -2.75
CA ILE A 79 6.24 -3.52 -1.98
C ILE A 79 6.88 -2.88 -0.75
N ILE A 80 6.54 -3.36 0.44
CA ILE A 80 7.07 -2.84 1.69
C ILE A 80 7.57 -3.98 2.59
N GLU A 81 8.58 -3.69 3.40
CA GLU A 81 9.15 -4.60 4.38
C GLU A 81 9.11 -3.95 5.76
N LYS A 82 8.78 -4.72 6.79
CA LYS A 82 8.87 -4.26 8.18
C LYS A 82 10.33 -4.15 8.59
N ILE A 83 10.66 -3.10 9.34
CA ILE A 83 11.99 -2.83 9.89
C ILE A 83 12.08 -3.10 11.40
#